data_AF-A0A952NDJ7-F1
#
_entry.id   AF-A0A952NDJ7-F1
#
_cell.length_a   1.000
_cell.length_b   1.000
_cell.length_c   1.000
_cell.angle_alpha   90.00
_cell.angle_beta   90.00
_cell.angle_gamma   90.00
#
_symmetry.space_group_name_H-M   'P 1'
#
loop_
_entity.id
_entity.type
_entity.pdbx_description
1 polymer ?
#
loop_
_entity_poly.entity_id
_entity_poly.type
_entity_poly.pdbx_seq_one_letter_code
_entity_poly.pdbx_strand_id
1 'polypeptide(L)'
;MMKESIFLTFSALALILLVTPAAQTESVRDIKAGDAQVREQMLQITKELGTTCTQCHNVNDFKHPGKAEFGVAAKHMKLVAVMKANGFDGRGGPEANCYMCHRGALKPPAKMPAAP
;
A
#
# COMPACT_ATOMS: atom_id res chain seq x y z
N MET A 1 -41.24 -7.38 -38.60
CA MET A 1 -39.83 -7.68 -38.26
C MET A 1 -39.10 -6.54 -37.54
N MET A 2 -39.50 -5.27 -37.64
CA MET A 2 -38.81 -4.16 -36.92
C MET A 2 -39.08 -4.07 -35.40
N LYS A 3 -40.23 -4.59 -34.89
CA LYS A 3 -40.58 -4.50 -33.46
C LYS A 3 -39.70 -5.38 -32.56
N GLU A 4 -39.28 -6.55 -33.01
CA GLU A 4 -38.48 -7.48 -32.19
C GLU A 4 -37.02 -7.02 -32.02
N SER A 5 -36.43 -6.42 -33.06
CA SER A 5 -35.10 -5.80 -32.97
C SER A 5 -35.06 -4.59 -32.03
N ILE A 6 -36.19 -3.87 -31.88
CA ILE A 6 -36.31 -2.76 -30.92
C ILE A 6 -36.36 -3.31 -29.47
N PHE A 7 -37.16 -4.35 -29.20
CA PHE A 7 -37.22 -4.93 -27.85
C PHE A 7 -35.89 -5.57 -27.39
N LEU A 8 -35.16 -6.23 -28.28
CA LEU A 8 -33.84 -6.81 -27.99
C LEU A 8 -32.78 -5.75 -27.71
N THR A 9 -32.80 -4.62 -28.42
CA THR A 9 -31.85 -3.52 -28.19
C THR A 9 -32.13 -2.76 -26.91
N PHE A 10 -33.40 -2.54 -26.55
CA PHE A 10 -33.76 -1.93 -25.26
C PHE A 10 -33.40 -2.82 -24.06
N SER A 11 -33.58 -4.14 -24.17
CA SER A 11 -33.22 -5.10 -23.11
C SER A 11 -31.70 -5.18 -22.91
N ALA A 12 -30.92 -5.17 -23.99
CA ALA A 12 -29.46 -5.15 -23.93
C ALA A 12 -28.92 -3.83 -23.32
N LEU A 13 -29.53 -2.69 -23.62
CA LEU A 13 -29.11 -1.39 -23.07
C LEU A 13 -29.43 -1.25 -21.57
N ALA A 14 -30.56 -1.80 -21.12
CA ALA A 14 -30.93 -1.83 -19.70
C ALA A 14 -29.97 -2.72 -18.87
N LEU A 15 -29.50 -3.82 -19.45
CA LEU A 15 -28.53 -4.70 -18.80
C LEU A 15 -27.15 -4.02 -18.66
N ILE A 16 -26.75 -3.21 -19.64
CA ILE A 16 -25.49 -2.44 -19.59
C ILE A 16 -25.52 -1.38 -18.47
N LEU A 17 -26.66 -0.72 -18.25
CA LEU A 17 -26.85 0.29 -17.20
C LEU A 17 -26.86 -0.30 -15.78
N LEU A 18 -27.23 -1.57 -15.61
CA LEU A 18 -27.24 -2.26 -14.31
C LEU A 18 -25.85 -2.79 -13.91
N VAL A 19 -24.95 -2.96 -14.87
CA VAL A 19 -23.60 -3.53 -14.64
C VAL A 19 -22.54 -2.44 -14.55
N THR A 20 -22.84 -1.17 -14.85
CA THR A 20 -21.89 -0.08 -14.64
C THR A 20 -21.70 0.17 -13.14
N PRO A 21 -20.49 -0.07 -12.58
CA PRO A 21 -20.22 0.28 -11.20
C PRO A 21 -20.44 1.79 -11.04
N ALA A 22 -21.25 2.16 -10.05
CA ALA A 22 -21.44 3.56 -9.71
C ALA A 22 -20.06 4.19 -9.45
N ALA A 23 -19.74 5.27 -10.16
CA ALA A 23 -18.51 6.02 -9.91
C ALA A 23 -18.56 6.54 -8.46
N GLN A 24 -17.80 5.92 -7.56
CA GLN A 24 -17.74 6.30 -6.16
C GLN A 24 -16.88 7.57 -6.05
N THR A 25 -17.49 8.70 -5.71
CA THR A 25 -16.75 9.92 -5.37
C THR A 25 -16.37 9.87 -3.89
N GLU A 26 -15.08 9.77 -3.57
CA GLU A 26 -14.63 9.86 -2.18
C GLU A 26 -14.83 11.29 -1.64
N SER A 27 -15.18 11.42 -0.36
CA SER A 27 -15.33 12.74 0.23
C SER A 27 -13.96 13.34 0.57
N VAL A 28 -13.86 14.67 0.59
CA VAL A 28 -12.63 15.38 1.00
C VAL A 28 -12.17 14.98 2.41
N ARG A 29 -13.11 14.59 3.29
CA ARG A 29 -12.79 14.13 4.65
C ARG A 29 -12.10 12.78 4.61
N ASP A 30 -12.57 11.87 3.76
CA ASP A 30 -12.01 10.52 3.64
C ASP A 30 -10.60 10.58 3.05
N ILE A 31 -10.38 11.42 2.04
CA ILE A 31 -9.04 11.65 1.46
C ILE A 31 -8.06 12.16 2.52
N LYS A 32 -8.47 13.19 3.29
CA LYS A 32 -7.62 13.74 4.36
C LYS A 32 -7.31 12.71 5.45
N ALA A 33 -8.29 11.88 5.81
CA ALA A 33 -8.10 10.80 6.78
C ALA A 33 -7.11 9.76 6.24
N GLY A 34 -7.21 9.39 4.96
CA GLY A 34 -6.26 8.50 4.28
C GLY A 34 -4.83 9.05 4.29
N ASP A 35 -4.66 10.32 3.91
CA ASP A 35 -3.34 10.98 3.88
C ASP A 35 -2.70 11.03 5.28
N ALA A 36 -3.48 11.31 6.31
CA ALA A 36 -3.01 11.32 7.69
C ALA A 36 -2.55 9.92 8.14
N GLN A 37 -3.31 8.87 7.81
CA GLN A 37 -2.97 7.50 8.15
C GLN A 37 -1.68 7.04 7.43
N VAL A 38 -1.54 7.35 6.14
CA VAL A 38 -0.32 7.05 5.38
C VAL A 38 0.88 7.77 5.98
N ARG A 39 0.73 9.05 6.33
CA ARG A 39 1.80 9.84 6.96
C ARG A 39 2.25 9.24 8.28
N GLU A 40 1.32 8.80 9.13
CA GLU A 40 1.64 8.15 10.40
C GLU A 40 2.46 6.86 10.19
N GLN A 41 2.05 6.03 9.22
CA GLN A 41 2.82 4.83 8.86
C GLN A 41 4.24 5.16 8.39
N MET A 42 4.41 6.21 7.58
CA MET A 42 5.73 6.64 7.11
C MET A 42 6.60 7.16 8.26
N LEU A 43 6.02 7.90 9.22
CA LEU A 43 6.74 8.35 10.42
C LEU A 43 7.23 7.16 11.24
N GLN A 44 6.40 6.15 11.44
CA GLN A 44 6.80 4.93 12.13
C GLN A 44 7.96 4.22 11.40
N ILE A 45 7.89 4.09 10.07
CA ILE A 45 8.99 3.51 9.28
C ILE A 45 10.28 4.32 9.45
N THR A 46 10.23 5.65 9.35
CA THR A 46 11.44 6.49 9.52
C THR A 46 12.07 6.35 10.90
N LYS A 47 11.25 6.21 11.95
CA LYS A 47 11.71 5.95 13.33
C LYS A 47 12.38 4.58 13.46
N GLU A 48 11.80 3.55 12.87
CA GLU A 48 12.32 2.18 12.93
C GLU A 48 13.61 1.98 12.13
N LEU A 49 13.82 2.79 11.09
CA LEU A 49 15.01 2.79 10.23
C LEU A 49 16.06 3.85 10.61
N GLY A 50 15.73 4.79 11.52
CA GLY A 50 16.61 5.90 11.88
C GLY A 50 16.96 6.80 10.69
N THR A 51 15.99 7.11 9.85
CA THR A 51 16.18 7.93 8.65
C THR A 51 15.13 9.04 8.53
N THR A 52 15.14 9.80 7.44
CA THR A 52 14.17 10.87 7.18
C THR A 52 13.41 10.63 5.87
N CYS A 53 12.32 11.37 5.66
CA CYS A 53 11.45 11.21 4.49
C CYS A 53 12.21 11.31 3.16
N THR A 54 13.22 12.19 3.11
CA THR A 54 14.01 12.46 1.90
C THR A 54 14.93 11.31 1.54
N GLN A 55 15.13 10.32 2.40
CA GLN A 55 15.87 9.11 2.04
C GLN A 55 15.17 8.34 0.92
N CYS A 56 13.83 8.27 0.98
CA CYS A 56 13.04 7.49 0.03
C CYS A 56 12.23 8.36 -0.94
N HIS A 57 11.79 9.55 -0.51
CA HIS A 57 10.87 10.37 -1.28
C HIS A 57 11.51 11.61 -1.89
N ASN A 58 10.89 12.11 -2.97
CA ASN A 58 11.03 13.49 -3.40
C ASN A 58 10.02 14.34 -2.62
N VAL A 59 10.47 15.44 -1.99
CA VAL A 59 9.59 16.31 -1.18
C VAL A 59 8.50 16.99 -2.00
N ASN A 60 8.72 17.16 -3.31
CA ASN A 60 7.75 17.75 -4.23
C ASN A 60 6.76 16.71 -4.77
N ASP A 61 7.10 15.41 -4.69
CA ASP A 61 6.24 14.31 -5.12
C ASP A 61 6.60 13.03 -4.34
N PHE A 62 5.83 12.78 -3.28
CA PHE A 62 6.01 11.61 -2.42
C PHE A 62 5.64 10.29 -3.12
N LYS A 63 4.93 10.32 -4.25
CA LYS A 63 4.58 9.11 -5.01
C LYS A 63 5.63 8.74 -6.05
N HIS A 64 6.58 9.63 -6.32
CA HIS A 64 7.61 9.43 -7.34
C HIS A 64 8.60 8.30 -6.96
N PRO A 65 8.74 7.24 -7.77
CA PRO A 65 9.58 6.07 -7.45
C PRO A 65 11.06 6.24 -7.83
N GLY A 66 11.53 7.47 -8.03
CA GLY A 66 12.86 7.75 -8.59
C GLY A 66 14.06 7.41 -7.70
N LYS A 67 13.85 7.15 -6.41
CA LYS A 67 14.93 6.72 -5.49
C LYS A 67 14.91 5.21 -5.32
N ALA A 68 16.07 4.59 -5.29
CA ALA A 68 16.19 3.13 -5.15
C ALA A 68 15.55 2.63 -3.84
N GLU A 69 15.69 3.41 -2.77
CA GLU A 69 15.15 3.12 -1.43
C GLU A 69 13.62 3.03 -1.44
N PHE A 70 12.93 3.80 -2.28
CA PHE A 70 11.48 3.71 -2.44
C PHE A 70 11.06 2.28 -2.87
N GLY A 71 11.69 1.77 -3.91
CA GLY A 71 11.41 0.43 -4.44
C GLY A 71 11.82 -0.68 -3.46
N VAL A 72 12.94 -0.50 -2.76
CA VAL A 72 13.41 -1.46 -1.74
C VAL A 72 12.47 -1.48 -0.53
N ALA A 73 12.04 -0.32 -0.03
CA ALA A 73 11.10 -0.22 1.08
C ALA A 73 9.74 -0.86 0.73
N ALA A 74 9.23 -0.64 -0.48
CA ALA A 74 7.98 -1.25 -0.94
C ALA A 74 8.03 -2.80 -0.93
N LYS A 75 9.19 -3.39 -1.28
CA LYS A 75 9.40 -4.85 -1.18
C LYS A 75 9.45 -5.32 0.27
N HIS A 76 10.11 -4.57 1.15
CA HIS A 76 10.15 -4.88 2.58
C HIS A 76 8.78 -4.75 3.26
N MET A 77 7.94 -3.81 2.85
CA MET A 77 6.55 -3.74 3.34
C MET A 77 5.78 -5.03 3.03
N LYS A 78 5.97 -5.59 1.83
CA LYS A 78 5.41 -6.90 1.47
C LYS A 78 5.98 -8.03 2.31
N LEU A 79 7.30 -8.03 2.57
CA LEU A 79 7.94 -9.00 3.46
C LEU A 79 7.32 -8.96 4.86
N VAL A 80 7.19 -7.78 5.46
CA VAL A 80 6.57 -7.62 6.78
C VAL A 80 5.12 -8.09 6.77
N ALA A 81 4.35 -7.79 5.72
CA ALA A 81 2.98 -8.28 5.59
C ALA A 81 2.91 -9.81 5.56
N VAL A 82 3.83 -10.46 4.83
CA VAL A 82 3.94 -11.93 4.83
C VAL A 82 4.32 -12.45 6.21
N MET A 83 5.27 -11.83 6.92
CA MET A 83 5.64 -12.25 8.28
C MET A 83 4.47 -12.17 9.25
N LYS A 84 3.70 -11.08 9.21
CA LYS A 84 2.47 -10.93 10.00
C LYS A 84 1.48 -12.05 9.68
N ALA A 85 1.24 -12.32 8.40
CA ALA A 85 0.36 -13.41 7.98
C ALA A 85 0.83 -14.82 8.40
N ASN A 86 2.12 -14.97 8.75
CA ASN A 86 2.73 -16.23 9.18
C ASN A 86 3.05 -16.25 10.69
N GLY A 87 2.26 -15.54 11.50
CA GLY A 87 2.29 -15.68 12.97
C GLY A 87 3.05 -14.58 13.73
N PHE A 88 3.61 -13.59 13.04
CA PHE A 88 4.16 -12.38 13.67
C PHE A 88 3.14 -11.23 13.67
N ASP A 89 1.88 -11.51 13.99
CA ASP A 89 0.77 -10.55 13.94
C ASP A 89 0.50 -9.82 15.27
N GLY A 90 1.28 -10.11 16.32
CA GLY A 90 1.11 -9.51 17.64
C GLY A 90 0.04 -10.17 18.52
N ARG A 91 -0.75 -11.15 18.02
CA ARG A 91 -1.88 -11.72 18.78
C ARG A 91 -1.49 -12.77 19.82
N GLY A 92 -0.26 -13.28 19.76
CA GLY A 92 0.28 -14.27 20.69
C GLY A 92 1.81 -14.25 20.79
N GLY A 93 2.43 -13.16 20.35
CA GLY A 93 3.87 -13.07 20.18
C GLY A 93 4.29 -11.70 19.63
N PRO A 94 5.55 -11.52 19.22
CA PRO A 94 6.01 -10.26 18.65
C PRO A 94 5.32 -9.96 17.32
N GLU A 95 5.01 -8.68 17.08
CA GLU A 95 4.55 -8.21 15.79
C GLU A 95 5.74 -7.90 14.88
N ALA A 96 5.72 -8.39 13.63
CA ALA A 96 6.75 -8.07 12.66
C ALA A 96 6.69 -6.59 12.27
N ASN A 97 7.82 -5.90 12.42
CA ASN A 97 8.01 -4.52 11.99
C ASN A 97 9.44 -4.33 11.46
N CYS A 98 9.75 -3.14 10.96
CA CYS A 98 11.06 -2.87 10.37
C CYS A 98 12.15 -2.88 11.44
N TYR A 99 11.85 -2.45 12.68
CA TYR A 99 12.80 -2.41 13.78
C TYR A 99 13.36 -3.78 14.15
N MET A 100 12.57 -4.85 13.97
CA MET A 100 12.97 -6.23 14.25
C MET A 100 14.35 -6.59 13.66
N CYS A 101 14.60 -6.13 12.42
CA CYS A 101 15.86 -6.31 11.71
C CYS A 101 16.73 -5.04 11.68
N HIS A 102 16.13 -3.88 11.43
CA HIS A 102 16.88 -2.63 11.18
C HIS A 102 17.49 -2.02 12.44
N ARG A 103 16.85 -2.21 13.61
CA ARG A 103 17.34 -1.72 14.90
C ARG A 103 17.67 -0.21 14.91
N GLY A 104 16.87 0.60 14.20
CA GLY A 104 17.08 2.04 14.12
C GLY A 104 18.18 2.47 13.15
N ALA A 105 18.63 1.59 12.25
CA ALA A 105 19.59 1.91 11.21
C ALA A 105 19.04 1.58 9.81
N LEU A 106 19.42 2.39 8.82
CA LEU A 106 18.95 2.23 7.43
C LEU A 106 19.28 0.83 6.88
N LYS A 107 20.36 0.23 7.35
CA LYS A 107 20.75 -1.16 7.06
C LYS A 107 20.86 -1.94 8.37
N PRO A 108 20.37 -3.20 8.42
CA PRO A 108 20.52 -4.06 9.58
C PRO A 108 21.99 -4.20 10.03
N PRO A 109 22.26 -4.26 11.35
CA PRO A 109 23.62 -4.29 11.91
C PRO A 109 24.36 -5.61 11.67
N ALA A 110 23.64 -6.71 11.42
CA ALA A 110 24.23 -7.98 11.02
C ALA A 110 24.08 -8.19 9.51
N LYS A 111 25.15 -8.60 8.82
CA LYS A 111 25.00 -9.21 7.49
C LYS A 111 24.05 -10.39 7.65
N MET A 112 23.00 -10.44 6.82
CA MET A 112 22.24 -11.69 6.67
C MET A 112 23.27 -12.81 6.39
N PRO A 113 23.20 -13.95 7.10
CA PRO A 113 23.97 -15.10 6.69
C PRO A 113 23.64 -15.37 5.21
N ALA A 114 24.67 -15.74 4.43
CA ALA A 114 24.45 -16.09 3.03
C ALA A 114 23.32 -17.12 2.96
N ALA A 115 22.39 -16.93 2.02
CA ALA A 115 21.35 -17.92 1.76
C ALA A 115 22.02 -19.30 1.53
N PRO A 116 21.46 -20.39 2.09
CA PRO A 116 21.99 -21.73 1.86
C PRO A 116 21.97 -22.10 0.37
#